data_AF-A0ABD5ZFF5-F1
#
_entry.id   AF-A0ABD5ZFF5-F1
#
_cell.length_a   1.000
_cell.length_b   1.000
_cell.length_c   1.000
_cell.angle_alpha   90.00
_cell.angle_beta   90.00
_cell.angle_gamma   90.00
#
_symmetry.space_group_name_H-M   'P 1'
#
loop_
_entity.id
_entity.type
_entity.pdbx_description
1 polymer ?
#
loop_
_entity_poly.entity_id
_entity_poly.type
_entity_poly.pdbx_seq_one_letter_code
_entity_poly.pdbx_strand_id
1 'polypeptide(L)' 'MSQDVSPSVIAHTWDDPTRCPFCLAELESEGAGFIDHIDESPICRQGFGMWREAVADDVGGEWSG' A
#
# COMPACT_ATOMS: atom_id res chain seq x y z
N MET A 1 -10.61 9.01 -21.07
CA MET A 1 -9.19 8.86 -20.71
C MET A 1 -9.09 7.62 -19.85
N SER A 2 -8.88 6.46 -20.47
CA SER A 2 -8.70 5.17 -19.79
C SER A 2 -7.29 5.13 -19.24
N GLN A 3 -7.13 4.93 -17.93
CA GLN A 3 -5.84 4.59 -17.36
C GLN A 3 -5.77 3.07 -17.30
N ASP A 4 -5.22 2.47 -18.36
CA ASP A 4 -4.82 1.07 -18.42
C ASP A 4 -3.54 0.86 -17.58
N VAL A 5 -3.63 1.11 -16.28
CA VAL A 5 -2.62 0.59 -15.35
C VAL A 5 -2.95 -0.88 -15.20
N SER A 6 -2.13 -1.75 -15.80
CA SER A 6 -2.31 -3.19 -15.69
C SER A 6 -2.39 -3.57 -14.20
N PRO A 7 -3.44 -4.26 -13.73
CA PRO A 7 -3.60 -4.60 -12.31
C PRO A 7 -2.39 -5.38 -11.78
N SER A 8 -1.65 -6.08 -12.66
CA SER A 8 -0.41 -6.76 -12.33
C SER A 8 0.69 -5.85 -11.81
N VAL A 9 0.81 -4.60 -12.27
CA VAL A 9 1.88 -3.68 -11.80
C VAL A 9 1.59 -3.20 -10.38
N ILE A 10 0.31 -2.98 -10.04
CA ILE A 10 -0.09 -2.61 -8.67
C ILE A 10 -0.06 -3.86 -7.78
N ALA A 11 -0.53 -5.02 -8.24
CA ALA A 11 -0.54 -6.25 -7.46
C ALA A 11 0.86 -6.80 -7.15
N HIS A 12 1.83 -6.64 -8.06
CA HIS A 12 3.20 -7.14 -7.87
C HIS A 12 3.93 -6.46 -6.70
N THR A 13 3.52 -5.25 -6.33
CA THR A 13 4.17 -4.48 -5.26
C THR A 13 3.65 -4.87 -3.89
N TRP A 14 2.47 -5.50 -3.82
CA TRP A 14 1.95 -6.15 -2.62
C TRP A 14 2.46 -7.59 -2.47
N ASP A 15 2.95 -8.20 -3.55
CA ASP A 15 3.59 -9.53 -3.55
C ASP A 15 5.07 -9.48 -3.17
N ASP A 16 5.71 -8.30 -3.31
CA ASP A 16 7.11 -8.08 -2.94
C ASP A 16 7.22 -7.34 -1.58
N PRO A 17 7.44 -8.05 -0.47
CA PRO A 17 7.51 -7.45 0.87
C PRO A 17 8.77 -6.62 1.10
N THR A 18 9.72 -6.65 0.16
CA THR A 18 10.96 -5.86 0.21
C THR A 18 10.82 -4.50 -0.45
N ARG A 19 9.64 -4.17 -1.01
CA ARG A 19 9.36 -2.88 -1.64
C ARG A 19 8.16 -2.17 -1.03
N CYS A 20 8.26 -0.85 -0.95
CA CYS A 20 7.13 -0.02 -0.55
C CYS A 20 6.03 -0.09 -1.63
N PRO A 21 4.80 -0.49 -1.31
CA PRO A 21 3.73 -0.63 -2.31
C PRO A 21 3.26 0.72 -2.89
N PHE A 22 3.62 1.84 -2.25
CA PHE A 22 3.18 3.19 -2.64
C PHE A 22 4.18 3.90 -3.55
N CYS A 23 5.48 3.75 -3.30
CA CYS A 23 6.54 4.47 -4.04
C CYS A 23 7.55 3.54 -4.73
N LEU A 24 7.44 2.22 -4.52
CA LEU A 24 8.29 1.17 -5.09
C LEU A 24 9.76 1.22 -4.66
N ALA A 25 10.08 2.02 -3.65
CA ALA A 25 11.40 2.06 -3.03
C ALA A 25 11.71 0.73 -2.35
N GLU A 26 12.97 0.31 -2.43
CA GLU A 26 13.47 -0.84 -1.66
C GLU A 26 13.48 -0.50 -0.17
N LEU A 27 13.02 -1.45 0.63
CA LEU A 27 12.95 -1.35 2.08
C LEU A 27 14.18 -2.04 2.67
N GLU A 28 14.70 -1.51 3.77
CA GLU A 28 15.80 -2.15 4.51
C GLU A 28 15.37 -3.53 5.07
N SER A 29 14.11 -3.63 5.47
CA SER A 29 13.51 -4.87 5.96
C SER A 29 12.00 -4.90 5.72
N GLU A 30 11.47 -6.12 5.60
CA GLU A 30 10.04 -6.36 5.55
C GLU A 30 9.39 -5.87 6.86
N GLY A 31 8.20 -5.25 6.77
CA GLY A 31 7.47 -4.79 7.95
C GLY A 31 8.13 -3.61 8.66
N ALA A 32 9.22 -3.83 9.42
CA ALA A 32 9.91 -2.78 10.18
C ALA A 32 10.47 -1.69 9.26
N GLY A 33 11.14 -2.06 8.16
CA GLY A 33 11.62 -1.11 7.16
C GLY A 33 10.47 -0.39 6.43
N PHE A 34 9.30 -1.01 6.30
CA PHE A 34 8.11 -0.30 5.80
C PHE A 34 7.62 0.77 6.78
N ILE A 35 7.55 0.46 8.08
CA ILE A 35 7.13 1.41 9.13
C ILE A 35 8.10 2.59 9.22
N ASP A 36 9.41 2.32 9.17
CA ASP A 36 10.44 3.36 9.13
C ASP A 36 10.31 4.24 7.88
N HIS A 37 10.15 3.62 6.71
CA HIS A 37 10.00 4.33 5.44
C HIS A 37 8.77 5.25 5.39
N ILE A 38 7.61 4.81 5.91
CA ILE A 38 6.44 5.70 6.00
C ILE A 38 6.62 6.78 7.05
N ASP A 39 7.50 6.61 8.04
CA ASP A 39 7.78 7.66 9.02
C ASP A 39 8.59 8.81 8.39
N GLU A 40 9.54 8.47 7.54
CA GLU A 40 10.39 9.44 6.81
C GLU A 40 9.69 10.06 5.60
N SER A 41 8.74 9.37 4.96
CA SER A 41 8.06 9.84 3.75
C SER A 41 6.60 10.25 4.02
N PRO A 42 6.27 11.57 4.00
CA PRO A 42 4.90 12.02 4.24
C PRO A 42 3.93 11.56 3.14
N ILE A 43 4.41 11.35 1.91
CA ILE A 43 3.62 10.85 0.79
C ILE A 43 3.21 9.40 1.03
N CYS A 44 4.17 8.54 1.42
CA CYS A 44 3.88 7.14 1.72
C CYS A 44 3.01 6.99 2.97
N ARG A 45 3.20 7.85 3.98
CA ARG A 45 2.33 7.91 5.18
C ARG A 45 0.88 8.21 4.81
N GLN A 46 0.66 9.21 3.94
CA GLN A 46 -0.67 9.57 3.47
C GLN A 46 -1.30 8.42 2.66
N GLY A 47 -0.55 7.83 1.73
CA GLY A 47 -0.98 6.67 0.95
C GLY A 47 -1.41 5.50 1.83
N PHE A 48 -0.62 5.17 2.86
CA PHE A 48 -0.94 4.14 3.83
C PHE A 48 -2.19 4.47 4.65
N GLY A 49 -2.36 5.73 5.06
CA GLY A 49 -3.56 6.20 5.76
C GLY A 49 -4.83 5.96 4.94
N MET A 50 -4.83 6.44 3.68
CA MET A 50 -5.97 6.28 2.77
C MET A 50 -6.27 4.81 2.46
N TRP A 51 -5.23 4.00 2.24
CA TRP A 51 -5.40 2.56 2.02
C TRP A 51 -6.03 1.88 3.24
N ARG A 52 -5.56 2.19 4.45
CA ARG A 52 -6.10 1.63 5.69
C ARG A 52 -7.57 2.03 5.90
N GLU A 53 -7.93 3.27 5.57
CA GLU A 53 -9.32 3.72 5.60
C GLU A 53 -10.19 2.96 4.59
N ALA A 54 -9.71 2.77 3.35
CA ALA A 54 -10.41 2.00 2.33
C ALA A 54 -10.57 0.52 2.72
N VAL A 55 -9.55 -0.11 3.29
CA VAL A 55 -9.63 -1.49 3.79
C VAL A 55 -10.59 -1.60 4.98
N ALA A 56 -10.58 -0.62 5.89
CA ALA A 56 -11.52 -0.61 7.02
C ALA A 56 -12.97 -0.44 6.55
N ASP A 57 -13.19 0.37 5.51
CA ASP A 57 -14.50 0.55 4.87
C ASP A 57 -14.97 -0.74 4.17
N ASP A 58 -14.08 -1.38 3.40
CA ASP A 58 -14.34 -2.65 2.68
C ASP A 58 -14.64 -3.82 3.63
N VAL A 59 -13.86 -3.98 4.70
CA VAL A 59 -14.09 -4.98 5.75
C VAL A 59 -15.36 -4.66 6.57
N GLY A 60 -15.71 -3.39 6.73
CA GLY A 60 -16.90 -2.93 7.45
C GLY A 60 -18.20 -3.02 6.64
N GLY A 61 -18.13 -2.97 5.31
CA GLY A 61 -19.28 -2.93 4.42
C GLY A 61 -19.86 -4.30 4.06
N GLU A 62 -19.03 -5.32 3.85
CA GLU A 62 -19.45 -6.57 3.19
C GLU A 62 -19.36 -7.84 4.05
N TRP A 63 -19.20 -7.71 5.38
CA TRP A 63 -19.27 -8.84 6.33
C TRP A 63 -20.41 -8.71 7.36
N SER A 64 -21.48 -8.02 6.98
CA SER A 64 -22.78 -8.11 7.67
C SER A 64 -23.76 -8.90 6.80
N GLY A 65 -23.61 -10.24 6.73
CA GLY A 65 -24.58 -11.11 6.07
C GLY A 65 -24.03 -12.45 5.60
#